data_AF-A0A349B9Y1-F1
#
_entry.id   AF-A0A349B9Y1-F1
#
_cell.length_a   1.000
_cell.length_b   1.000
_cell.length_c   1.000
_cell.angle_alpha   90.00
_cell.angle_beta   90.00
_cell.angle_gamma   90.00
#
_symmetry.space_group_name_H-M   'P 1'
#
loop_
_entity.id
_entity.type
_entity.pdbx_description
1 polymer ?
#
loop_
_entity_poly.entity_id
_entity_poly.type
_entity_poly.pdbx_seq_one_letter_code
_entity_poly.pdbx_strand_id
1 'polypeptide(L)'
;MGHGPLPWIASLHDLEVISRVVDRPAEFLLYLRRRTNSGVAKHYRGSDELDLFMLFMDGGLFVEDDPDEIHHRYPRTPPPTRTARTRFEREARPTFVGTHTDPVDAWMYWIEGSNPDETEKPVFNVDPSAAALVDFLAAGKKPGWLRVGADLLALSGPTQRKLAANVERIVQRTEQDLNPHTLTQGFASTHGYLTFFARTMPPAADRDVEASLLYTYMLTKKHQVGSDRSFGLLLNPRGRIEATMYMNHPSGDDEALDELGRAIGLKRTWKKPKRPPALSKKKRKRRRRR
;
A
#
# COMPACT_ATOMS: atom_id res chain seq x y z
N MET A 1 -5.22 -18.81 -21.52
CA MET A 1 -5.47 -17.35 -21.56
C MET A 1 -4.23 -16.65 -21.01
N GLY A 2 -3.75 -15.60 -21.68
CA GLY A 2 -2.40 -15.04 -21.48
C GLY A 2 -2.11 -14.60 -20.04
N HIS A 3 -0.90 -14.89 -19.57
CA HIS A 3 -0.36 -14.41 -18.31
C HIS A 3 0.00 -12.91 -18.46
N GLY A 4 -0.97 -12.04 -18.25
CA GLY A 4 -0.79 -10.59 -18.23
C GLY A 4 -1.93 -9.90 -17.47
N PRO A 5 -1.72 -8.68 -16.96
CA PRO A 5 -2.81 -7.88 -16.41
C PRO A 5 -3.88 -7.70 -17.48
N LEU A 6 -5.16 -7.79 -17.09
CA LEU A 6 -6.26 -7.56 -18.02
C LEU A 6 -6.22 -6.09 -18.46
N PRO A 7 -6.32 -5.80 -19.78
CA PRO A 7 -6.38 -4.43 -20.23
C PRO A 7 -7.63 -3.77 -19.64
N TRP A 8 -7.46 -2.55 -19.14
CA TRP A 8 -8.61 -1.73 -18.76
C TRP A 8 -9.19 -1.11 -20.03
N ILE A 9 -10.48 -1.33 -20.25
CA ILE A 9 -11.23 -0.83 -21.39
C ILE A 9 -12.40 -0.05 -20.78
N ALA A 10 -12.52 1.22 -21.15
CA ALA A 10 -13.58 2.11 -20.69
C ALA A 10 -14.00 3.01 -21.86
N SER A 11 -15.23 3.53 -21.81
CA SER A 11 -15.68 4.52 -22.78
C SER A 11 -15.04 5.89 -22.49
N LEU A 12 -14.98 6.77 -23.50
CA LEU A 12 -14.50 8.14 -23.28
C LEU A 12 -15.42 8.90 -22.31
N HIS A 13 -16.72 8.59 -22.36
CA HIS A 13 -17.72 9.17 -21.46
C HIS A 13 -17.46 8.75 -20.01
N ASP A 14 -17.18 7.46 -19.74
CA ASP A 14 -16.88 6.97 -18.39
C ASP A 14 -15.62 7.67 -17.86
N LEU A 15 -14.60 7.82 -18.70
CA LEU A 15 -13.35 8.50 -18.33
C LEU A 15 -13.60 9.98 -18.01
N GLU A 16 -14.45 10.65 -18.76
CA GLU A 16 -14.87 12.03 -18.49
C GLU A 16 -15.57 12.13 -17.13
N VAL A 17 -16.57 11.29 -16.88
CA VAL A 17 -17.31 11.25 -15.61
C VAL A 17 -16.36 10.97 -14.44
N ILE A 18 -15.52 9.92 -14.55
CA ILE A 18 -14.51 9.58 -13.55
C ILE A 18 -13.58 10.77 -13.28
N SER A 19 -13.14 11.49 -14.32
CA SER A 19 -12.25 12.65 -14.15
C SER A 19 -12.90 13.81 -13.39
N ARG A 20 -14.22 13.95 -13.47
CA ARG A 20 -14.99 14.95 -12.73
C ARG A 20 -15.26 14.51 -11.28
N VAL A 21 -15.49 13.21 -11.07
CA VAL A 21 -15.78 12.63 -9.75
C VAL A 21 -14.54 12.49 -8.87
N VAL A 22 -13.40 12.06 -9.41
CA VAL A 22 -12.19 11.83 -8.61
C VAL A 22 -11.68 13.13 -7.99
N ASP A 23 -11.46 13.13 -6.67
CA ASP A 23 -10.85 14.26 -5.97
C ASP A 23 -9.32 14.15 -5.93
N ARG A 24 -8.81 12.93 -5.74
CA ARG A 24 -7.37 12.67 -5.60
C ARG A 24 -6.86 11.81 -6.76
N PRO A 25 -5.82 12.22 -7.49
CA PRO A 25 -5.26 11.37 -8.55
C PRO A 25 -4.80 9.98 -8.08
N ALA A 26 -4.49 9.83 -6.78
CA ALA A 26 -4.17 8.56 -6.15
C ALA A 26 -5.37 7.59 -6.08
N GLU A 27 -6.60 8.08 -5.96
CA GLU A 27 -7.84 7.28 -6.01
C GLU A 27 -7.98 6.64 -7.39
N PHE A 28 -7.79 7.43 -8.46
CA PHE A 28 -7.83 6.91 -9.81
C PHE A 28 -6.73 5.87 -10.08
N LEU A 29 -5.51 6.12 -9.62
CA LEU A 29 -4.44 5.11 -9.73
C LEU A 29 -4.79 3.83 -8.96
N LEU A 30 -5.40 3.93 -7.78
CA LEU A 30 -5.86 2.77 -7.01
C LEU A 30 -6.97 2.02 -7.77
N TYR A 31 -7.93 2.73 -8.36
CA TYR A 31 -8.99 2.14 -9.16
C TYR A 31 -8.41 1.33 -10.33
N LEU A 32 -7.51 1.93 -11.12
CA LEU A 32 -6.83 1.24 -12.22
C LEU A 32 -6.06 0.01 -11.76
N ARG A 33 -5.38 0.10 -10.62
CA ARG A 33 -4.66 -1.03 -10.01
C ARG A 33 -5.60 -2.18 -9.66
N ARG A 34 -6.78 -1.90 -9.10
CA ARG A 34 -7.81 -2.90 -8.80
C ARG A 34 -8.38 -3.49 -10.09
N ARG A 35 -8.70 -2.67 -11.09
CA ARG A 35 -9.30 -3.12 -12.36
C ARG A 35 -8.35 -3.91 -13.26
N THR A 36 -7.06 -3.65 -13.21
CA THR A 36 -6.05 -4.38 -14.00
C THR A 36 -5.47 -5.60 -13.27
N ASN A 37 -5.69 -5.72 -11.96
CA ASN A 37 -5.29 -6.89 -11.19
C ASN A 37 -6.26 -8.05 -11.40
N SER A 38 -5.68 -9.22 -11.66
CA SER A 38 -6.41 -10.47 -11.80
C SER A 38 -7.31 -10.80 -10.61
N GLY A 39 -6.99 -10.41 -9.36
CA GLY A 39 -7.86 -10.66 -8.20
C GLY A 39 -9.24 -10.01 -8.35
N VAL A 40 -9.31 -8.68 -8.32
CA VAL A 40 -10.58 -7.96 -8.47
C VAL A 40 -11.20 -8.19 -9.84
N ALA A 41 -10.43 -8.14 -10.93
CA ALA A 41 -10.96 -8.31 -12.28
C ALA A 41 -11.50 -9.73 -12.58
N LYS A 42 -11.04 -10.77 -11.86
CA LYS A 42 -11.63 -12.12 -11.96
C LYS A 42 -12.93 -12.24 -11.18
N HIS A 43 -13.03 -11.56 -10.04
CA HIS A 43 -14.14 -11.77 -9.10
C HIS A 43 -15.26 -10.75 -9.28
N TYR A 44 -14.99 -9.51 -9.67
CA TYR A 44 -16.01 -8.50 -9.88
C TYR A 44 -16.31 -8.34 -11.37
N ARG A 45 -17.60 -8.35 -11.71
CA ARG A 45 -18.12 -8.00 -13.04
C ARG A 45 -19.27 -7.03 -12.88
N GLY A 46 -19.24 -5.93 -13.62
CA GLY A 46 -20.36 -5.00 -13.76
C GLY A 46 -20.93 -5.08 -15.17
N SER A 47 -22.12 -4.51 -15.36
CA SER A 47 -22.66 -4.27 -16.70
C SER A 47 -21.93 -3.11 -17.38
N ASP A 48 -21.57 -2.09 -16.59
CA ASP A 48 -20.82 -0.91 -16.99
C ASP A 48 -19.59 -0.67 -16.08
N GLU A 49 -18.60 0.10 -16.54
CA GLU A 49 -17.42 0.48 -15.78
C GLU A 49 -17.77 1.51 -14.70
N LEU A 50 -18.74 2.40 -14.95
CA LEU A 50 -19.22 3.35 -13.95
C LEU A 50 -19.83 2.65 -12.73
N ASP A 51 -20.53 1.53 -12.90
CA ASP A 51 -21.03 0.73 -11.77
C ASP A 51 -19.90 0.25 -10.86
N LEU A 52 -18.82 -0.26 -11.48
CA LEU A 52 -17.63 -0.71 -10.77
C LEU A 52 -16.89 0.45 -10.11
N PHE A 53 -16.86 1.61 -10.78
CA PHE A 53 -16.26 2.82 -10.24
C PHE A 53 -17.04 3.34 -9.03
N MET A 54 -18.37 3.38 -9.10
CA MET A 54 -19.20 3.82 -7.97
C MET A 54 -19.13 2.86 -6.79
N LEU A 55 -19.11 1.54 -7.03
CA LEU A 55 -18.81 0.56 -5.98
C LEU A 55 -17.43 0.77 -5.35
N PHE A 56 -16.43 1.17 -6.15
CA PHE A 56 -15.11 1.54 -5.64
C PHE A 56 -15.17 2.81 -4.78
N MET A 57 -15.93 3.82 -5.19
CA MET A 57 -16.12 5.06 -4.44
C MET A 57 -16.69 4.81 -3.04
N ASP A 58 -17.62 3.87 -2.90
CA ASP A 58 -18.19 3.48 -1.61
C ASP A 58 -17.22 2.70 -0.68
N GLY A 59 -16.00 2.44 -1.15
CA GLY A 59 -14.99 1.65 -0.42
C GLY A 59 -15.07 0.14 -0.71
N GLY A 60 -15.91 -0.26 -1.67
CA GLY A 60 -16.00 -1.62 -2.19
C GLY A 60 -14.89 -1.95 -3.19
N LEU A 61 -15.18 -2.89 -4.09
CA LEU A 61 -14.26 -3.34 -5.15
C LEU A 61 -12.86 -3.73 -4.62
N PHE A 62 -12.83 -4.59 -3.61
CA PHE A 62 -11.60 -5.04 -2.96
C PHE A 62 -11.65 -6.55 -2.74
N VAL A 63 -10.54 -7.21 -3.07
CA VAL A 63 -10.28 -8.61 -2.74
C VAL A 63 -8.90 -8.62 -2.12
N GLU A 64 -8.73 -9.22 -0.93
CA GLU A 64 -7.39 -9.39 -0.37
C GLU A 64 -6.48 -10.12 -1.37
N ASP A 65 -5.20 -9.75 -1.40
CA ASP A 65 -4.23 -10.46 -2.21
C ASP A 65 -4.01 -11.88 -1.67
N ASP A 66 -3.76 -12.84 -2.56
CA ASP A 66 -3.39 -14.20 -2.18
C ASP A 66 -2.11 -14.15 -1.32
N PRO A 67 -2.18 -14.50 -0.02
CA PRO A 67 -1.04 -14.32 0.86
C PRO A 67 0.11 -15.26 0.51
N ASP A 68 -0.15 -16.41 -0.12
CA ASP A 68 0.91 -17.31 -0.62
C ASP A 68 1.59 -16.73 -1.86
N GLU A 69 0.85 -16.09 -2.78
CA GLU A 69 1.44 -15.36 -3.91
C GLU A 69 2.32 -14.20 -3.42
N ILE A 70 1.82 -13.41 -2.45
CA ILE A 70 2.57 -12.31 -1.85
C ILE A 70 3.87 -12.80 -1.20
N HIS A 71 3.80 -13.88 -0.42
CA HIS A 71 4.99 -14.44 0.22
C HIS A 71 5.98 -15.02 -0.80
N HIS A 72 5.49 -15.67 -1.85
CA HIS A 72 6.34 -16.15 -2.93
C HIS A 72 7.07 -14.99 -3.63
N ARG A 73 6.37 -13.89 -3.90
CA ARG A 73 6.94 -12.69 -4.53
C ARG A 73 7.90 -11.93 -3.61
N TYR A 74 7.59 -11.87 -2.32
CA TYR A 74 8.39 -11.20 -1.30
C TYR A 74 8.77 -12.16 -0.17
N PRO A 75 9.78 -13.06 -0.36
CA PRO A 75 10.08 -14.15 0.59
C PRO A 75 10.56 -13.69 1.98
N ARG A 76 10.92 -12.42 2.13
CA ARG A 76 11.33 -11.82 3.41
C ARG A 76 10.14 -11.32 4.25
N THR A 77 8.93 -11.37 3.72
CA THR A 77 7.69 -11.15 4.48
C THR A 77 7.42 -12.30 5.46
N PRO A 78 6.63 -12.07 6.53
CA PRO A 78 6.19 -13.16 7.40
C PRO A 78 5.46 -14.26 6.62
N PRO A 79 5.65 -15.55 6.97
CA PRO A 79 4.92 -16.64 6.34
C PRO A 79 3.40 -16.45 6.46
N PRO A 80 2.61 -16.81 5.43
CA PRO A 80 1.16 -16.67 5.44
C PRO A 80 0.52 -17.46 6.57
N THR A 81 -0.39 -16.81 7.30
CA THR A 81 -1.14 -17.44 8.39
C THR A 81 -2.37 -18.19 7.86
N ARG A 82 -2.90 -19.14 8.63
CA ARG A 82 -4.17 -19.81 8.28
C ARG A 82 -5.32 -18.81 8.15
N THR A 83 -5.38 -17.82 9.05
CA THR A 83 -6.41 -16.77 9.05
C THR A 83 -6.37 -15.93 7.78
N ALA A 84 -5.18 -15.59 7.28
CA ALA A 84 -5.03 -14.84 6.03
C ALA A 84 -5.55 -15.65 4.83
N ARG A 85 -5.21 -16.94 4.74
CA ARG A 85 -5.71 -17.83 3.67
C ARG A 85 -7.23 -17.96 3.70
N THR A 86 -7.80 -18.23 4.88
CA THR A 86 -9.27 -18.34 5.04
C THR A 86 -9.99 -17.03 4.70
N ARG A 87 -9.37 -15.87 4.99
CA ARG A 87 -9.93 -14.57 4.62
C ARG A 87 -9.94 -14.38 3.10
N PHE A 88 -8.82 -14.66 2.44
CA PHE A 88 -8.70 -14.64 0.99
C PHE A 88 -9.77 -15.55 0.33
N GLU A 89 -9.89 -16.81 0.76
CA GLU A 89 -10.88 -17.76 0.23
C GLU A 89 -12.34 -17.28 0.38
N ARG A 90 -12.64 -16.51 1.43
CA ARG A 90 -13.98 -15.98 1.66
C ARG A 90 -14.30 -14.80 0.73
N GLU A 91 -13.32 -13.96 0.45
CA GLU A 91 -13.48 -12.71 -0.31
C GLU A 91 -13.27 -12.90 -1.82
N ALA A 92 -12.47 -13.89 -2.22
CA ALA A 92 -12.24 -14.27 -3.61
C ALA A 92 -13.44 -15.03 -4.19
N ARG A 93 -14.62 -14.38 -4.22
CA ARG A 93 -15.87 -14.94 -4.75
C ARG A 93 -16.39 -14.10 -5.92
N PRO A 94 -16.82 -14.75 -7.02
CA PRO A 94 -17.49 -14.05 -8.11
C PRO A 94 -18.69 -13.23 -7.59
N THR A 95 -18.68 -11.94 -7.88
CA THR A 95 -19.66 -10.94 -7.47
C THR A 95 -20.07 -10.18 -8.73
N PHE A 96 -21.36 -10.22 -9.05
CA PHE A 96 -21.93 -9.38 -10.09
C PHE A 96 -22.40 -8.06 -9.45
N VAL A 97 -21.96 -6.96 -10.02
CA VAL A 97 -22.27 -5.60 -9.58
C VAL A 97 -23.43 -5.12 -10.42
N GLY A 98 -24.54 -4.79 -9.76
CA GLY A 98 -25.70 -4.20 -10.42
C GLY A 98 -25.48 -2.73 -10.76
N THR A 99 -26.55 -1.99 -11.00
CA THR A 99 -26.46 -0.55 -11.27
C THR A 99 -26.10 0.21 -9.99
N HIS A 100 -25.04 1.01 -10.04
CA HIS A 100 -24.60 1.89 -8.96
C HIS A 100 -24.47 3.36 -9.40
N THR A 101 -25.01 3.72 -10.57
CA THR A 101 -24.82 5.05 -11.15
C THR A 101 -25.81 6.11 -10.68
N ASP A 102 -26.94 5.75 -10.07
CA ASP A 102 -27.96 6.72 -9.66
C ASP A 102 -27.39 7.97 -8.92
N PRO A 103 -26.45 7.83 -7.94
CA PRO A 103 -25.89 9.00 -7.27
C PRO A 103 -25.01 9.87 -8.18
N VAL A 104 -24.22 9.26 -9.08
CA VAL A 104 -23.36 10.02 -10.00
C VAL A 104 -24.17 10.64 -11.12
N ASP A 105 -25.21 9.96 -11.62
CA ASP A 105 -26.10 10.47 -12.65
C ASP A 105 -26.86 11.70 -12.14
N ALA A 106 -27.42 11.62 -10.93
CA ALA A 106 -28.11 12.75 -10.29
C ALA A 106 -27.18 13.96 -10.12
N TRP A 107 -25.94 13.73 -9.69
CA TRP A 107 -24.92 14.78 -9.57
C TRP A 107 -24.53 15.38 -10.93
N MET A 108 -24.31 14.54 -11.95
CA MET A 108 -23.97 14.97 -13.31
C MET A 108 -25.10 15.81 -13.93
N TYR A 109 -26.36 15.39 -13.78
CA TYR A 109 -27.50 16.16 -14.29
C TYR A 109 -27.65 17.51 -13.59
N TRP A 110 -27.32 17.60 -12.30
CA TRP A 110 -27.33 18.87 -11.57
C TRP A 110 -26.25 19.83 -12.08
N ILE A 111 -25.00 19.39 -12.20
CA ILE A 111 -23.90 20.25 -12.68
C ILE A 111 -24.09 20.69 -14.15
N GLU A 112 -24.81 19.90 -14.94
CA GLU A 112 -25.18 20.22 -16.33
C GLU A 112 -26.44 21.09 -16.44
N GLY A 113 -27.14 21.33 -15.33
CA GLY A 113 -28.37 22.14 -15.27
C GLY A 113 -29.62 21.43 -15.80
N SER A 114 -29.56 20.12 -16.02
CA SER A 114 -30.69 19.30 -16.45
C SER A 114 -31.57 18.83 -15.27
N ASN A 115 -31.02 18.81 -14.05
CA ASN A 115 -31.73 18.57 -12.80
C ASN A 115 -31.72 19.85 -11.93
N PRO A 116 -32.88 20.39 -11.51
CA PRO A 116 -32.93 21.56 -10.64
C PRO A 116 -32.48 21.30 -9.20
N ASP A 117 -32.46 20.03 -8.77
CA ASP A 117 -32.16 19.68 -7.38
C ASP A 117 -30.65 19.54 -7.16
N GLU A 118 -30.10 20.33 -6.23
CA GLU A 118 -28.72 20.23 -5.81
C GLU A 118 -28.42 18.85 -5.23
N THR A 119 -27.44 18.18 -5.84
CA THR A 119 -27.05 16.81 -5.47
C THR A 119 -25.59 16.81 -5.07
N GLU A 120 -25.25 16.09 -4.00
CA GLU A 120 -23.88 16.01 -3.52
C GLU A 120 -23.00 15.20 -4.48
N LYS A 121 -21.77 15.69 -4.68
CA LYS A 121 -20.75 14.95 -5.43
C LYS A 121 -20.39 13.66 -4.70
N PRO A 122 -20.33 12.50 -5.38
CA PRO A 122 -19.82 11.28 -4.75
C PRO A 122 -18.36 11.41 -4.31
N VAL A 123 -18.05 10.98 -3.09
CA VAL A 123 -16.72 11.09 -2.48
C VAL A 123 -16.18 9.71 -2.13
N PHE A 124 -14.87 9.50 -2.34
CA PHE A 124 -14.23 8.23 -2.03
C PHE A 124 -14.26 7.96 -0.53
N ASN A 125 -14.78 6.81 -0.13
CA ASN A 125 -14.86 6.39 1.26
C ASN A 125 -13.48 5.95 1.78
N VAL A 126 -12.82 6.85 2.49
CA VAL A 126 -11.47 6.66 3.03
C VAL A 126 -11.39 7.13 4.49
N ASP A 127 -10.51 6.51 5.27
CA ASP A 127 -10.21 7.01 6.61
C ASP A 127 -9.62 8.44 6.55
N PRO A 128 -10.17 9.40 7.32
CA PRO A 128 -9.72 10.80 7.27
C PRO A 128 -8.22 10.98 7.51
N SER A 129 -7.60 10.12 8.34
CA SER A 129 -6.16 10.19 8.61
C SER A 129 -5.33 9.81 7.39
N ALA A 130 -5.78 8.81 6.63
CA ALA A 130 -5.14 8.45 5.37
C ALA A 130 -5.35 9.53 4.31
N ALA A 131 -6.57 10.06 4.20
CA ALA A 131 -6.89 11.16 3.28
C ALA A 131 -6.00 12.38 3.53
N ALA A 132 -5.88 12.83 4.78
CA ALA A 132 -5.07 13.99 5.14
C ALA A 132 -3.58 13.81 4.76
N LEU A 133 -3.02 12.61 4.93
CA LEU A 133 -1.65 12.32 4.50
C LEU A 133 -1.55 12.30 2.97
N VAL A 134 -2.50 11.72 2.25
CA VAL A 134 -2.52 11.71 0.78
C VAL A 134 -2.61 13.13 0.24
N ASP A 135 -3.48 13.96 0.81
CA ASP A 135 -3.65 15.37 0.44
C ASP A 135 -2.39 16.17 0.71
N PHE A 136 -1.75 15.95 1.87
CA PHE A 136 -0.46 16.54 2.16
C PHE A 136 0.63 16.15 1.14
N LEU A 137 0.66 14.89 0.68
CA LEU A 137 1.63 14.45 -0.33
C LEU A 137 1.34 15.03 -1.71
N ALA A 138 0.07 15.08 -2.09
CA ALA A 138 -0.38 15.64 -3.36
C ALA A 138 -0.11 17.16 -3.40
N ALA A 139 -0.29 17.85 -2.27
CA ALA A 139 0.07 19.26 -2.12
C ALA A 139 1.58 19.47 -2.36
N GLY A 140 1.90 20.13 -3.47
CA GLY A 140 3.28 20.34 -3.91
C GLY A 140 3.94 19.09 -4.53
N LYS A 141 3.17 18.05 -4.89
CA LYS A 141 3.63 16.85 -5.61
C LYS A 141 4.89 16.23 -4.98
N LYS A 142 4.85 15.98 -3.67
CA LYS A 142 6.00 15.46 -2.91
C LYS A 142 6.52 14.15 -3.50
N PRO A 143 7.79 13.77 -3.28
CA PRO A 143 8.35 12.56 -3.84
C PRO A 143 7.47 11.33 -3.58
N GLY A 144 7.08 10.63 -4.65
CA GLY A 144 6.25 9.43 -4.56
C GLY A 144 4.75 9.67 -4.31
N TRP A 145 4.28 10.93 -4.26
CA TRP A 145 2.91 11.30 -3.85
C TRP A 145 1.81 10.41 -4.47
N LEU A 146 1.88 10.18 -5.78
CA LEU A 146 0.87 9.41 -6.50
C LEU A 146 0.89 7.92 -6.12
N ARG A 147 2.09 7.31 -6.13
CA ARG A 147 2.24 5.87 -5.85
C ARG A 147 2.01 5.55 -4.38
N VAL A 148 2.62 6.33 -3.49
CA VAL A 148 2.45 6.20 -2.03
C VAL A 148 1.01 6.48 -1.65
N GLY A 149 0.39 7.51 -2.26
CA GLY A 149 -1.02 7.78 -2.03
C GLY A 149 -1.90 6.58 -2.37
N ALA A 150 -1.73 5.99 -3.55
CA ALA A 150 -2.48 4.79 -3.93
C ALA A 150 -2.16 3.58 -3.02
N ASP A 151 -0.91 3.43 -2.56
CA ASP A 151 -0.53 2.36 -1.62
C ASP A 151 -1.19 2.54 -0.24
N LEU A 152 -1.31 3.79 0.26
CA LEU A 152 -2.00 4.11 1.53
C LEU A 152 -3.52 3.92 1.42
N LEU A 153 -4.12 4.37 0.32
CA LEU A 153 -5.55 4.20 0.04
C LEU A 153 -5.91 2.73 -0.19
N ALA A 154 -4.97 1.88 -0.64
CA ALA A 154 -5.18 0.45 -0.80
C ALA A 154 -5.29 -0.32 0.52
N LEU A 155 -4.80 0.24 1.63
CA LEU A 155 -4.88 -0.38 2.93
C LEU A 155 -6.32 -0.46 3.41
N SER A 156 -6.68 -1.52 4.13
CA SER A 156 -7.98 -1.59 4.80
C SER A 156 -8.13 -0.48 5.84
N GLY A 157 -9.35 0.04 6.04
CA GLY A 157 -9.62 1.08 7.03
C GLY A 157 -9.04 0.79 8.44
N PRO A 158 -9.17 -0.43 8.99
CA PRO A 158 -8.51 -0.78 10.25
C PRO A 158 -6.97 -0.67 10.21
N THR A 159 -6.35 -0.98 9.07
CA THR A 159 -4.90 -0.85 8.88
C THR A 159 -4.48 0.61 8.75
N GLN A 160 -5.27 1.45 8.06
CA GLN A 160 -5.06 2.90 7.98
C GLN A 160 -5.11 3.54 9.38
N ARG A 161 -6.15 3.26 10.16
CA ARG A 161 -6.27 3.74 11.56
C ARG A 161 -5.13 3.25 12.43
N LYS A 162 -4.75 1.97 12.30
CA LYS A 162 -3.63 1.42 13.05
C LYS A 162 -2.33 2.12 12.70
N LEU A 163 -2.07 2.40 11.42
CA LEU A 163 -0.89 3.15 10.99
C LEU A 163 -0.88 4.55 11.62
N ALA A 164 -1.98 5.30 11.51
CA ALA A 164 -2.13 6.62 12.12
C ALA A 164 -1.88 6.59 13.64
N ALA A 165 -2.52 5.67 14.36
CA ALA A 165 -2.34 5.51 15.80
C ALA A 165 -0.89 5.13 16.20
N ASN A 166 -0.16 4.41 15.34
CA ASN A 166 1.25 4.12 15.61
C ASN A 166 2.14 5.35 15.39
N VAL A 167 1.82 6.19 14.41
CA VAL A 167 2.50 7.47 14.19
C VAL A 167 2.26 8.39 15.38
N GLU A 168 1.01 8.55 15.81
CA GLU A 168 0.67 9.35 16.98
C GLU A 168 1.40 8.85 18.24
N ARG A 169 1.47 7.53 18.44
CA ARG A 169 2.17 6.95 19.59
C ARG A 169 3.66 7.28 19.62
N ILE A 170 4.36 7.30 18.48
CA ILE A 170 5.78 7.67 18.48
C ILE A 170 5.95 9.17 18.78
N VAL A 171 5.04 10.02 18.31
CA VAL A 171 5.03 11.46 18.61
C VAL A 171 4.84 11.70 20.10
N GLN A 172 3.81 11.09 20.71
CA GLN A 172 3.53 11.19 22.15
C GLN A 172 4.71 10.73 23.02
N ARG A 173 5.41 9.67 22.61
CA ARG A 173 6.60 9.19 23.33
C ARG A 173 7.73 10.20 23.28
N THR A 174 7.99 10.79 22.11
CA THR A 174 9.00 11.85 21.95
C THR A 174 8.68 13.08 22.78
N GLU A 175 7.41 13.46 22.89
CA GLU A 175 7.00 14.56 23.78
C GLU A 175 7.26 14.23 25.25
N GLN A 176 7.10 12.97 25.66
CA GLN A 176 7.28 12.53 27.05
C GLN A 176 8.74 12.35 27.46
N ASP A 177 9.56 11.73 26.61
CA ASP A 177 10.94 11.36 26.96
C ASP A 177 12.02 12.18 26.24
N LEU A 178 11.63 13.07 25.32
CA LEU A 178 12.50 13.93 24.52
C LEU A 178 13.51 13.15 23.65
N ASN A 179 13.29 11.85 23.42
CA ASN A 179 14.14 11.01 22.59
C ASN A 179 13.50 10.74 21.23
N PRO A 180 14.30 10.51 20.17
CA PRO A 180 13.75 10.16 18.87
C PRO A 180 13.17 8.74 18.88
N HIS A 181 11.92 8.60 18.44
CA HIS A 181 11.26 7.33 18.20
C HIS A 181 11.14 7.05 16.70
N THR A 182 11.11 5.77 16.33
CA THR A 182 11.01 5.33 14.93
C THR A 182 9.95 4.25 14.78
N LEU A 183 9.19 4.33 13.69
CA LEU A 183 8.20 3.36 13.25
C LEU A 183 8.65 2.75 11.92
N THR A 184 8.41 1.45 11.75
CA THR A 184 8.61 0.75 10.47
C THR A 184 7.49 -0.24 10.26
N GLN A 185 6.79 -0.16 9.12
CA GLN A 185 5.72 -1.07 8.75
C GLN A 185 5.79 -1.41 7.27
N GLY A 186 5.70 -2.71 6.95
CA GLY A 186 5.71 -3.19 5.57
C GLY A 186 4.32 -3.58 5.09
N PHE A 187 3.95 -3.13 3.90
CA PHE A 187 2.70 -3.43 3.22
C PHE A 187 3.03 -4.04 1.86
N ALA A 188 3.07 -5.38 1.83
CA ALA A 188 3.28 -6.14 0.60
C ALA A 188 1.93 -6.42 -0.08
N SER A 189 1.85 -6.13 -1.37
CA SER A 189 0.68 -6.33 -2.20
C SER A 189 1.09 -6.81 -3.60
N THR A 190 0.10 -7.13 -4.42
CA THR A 190 0.30 -7.48 -5.83
C THR A 190 0.83 -6.32 -6.68
N HIS A 191 0.76 -5.07 -6.21
CA HIS A 191 1.27 -3.89 -6.91
C HIS A 191 2.63 -3.39 -6.42
N GLY A 192 3.15 -4.00 -5.36
CA GLY A 192 4.43 -3.61 -4.78
C GLY A 192 4.57 -3.97 -3.32
N TYR A 193 5.78 -3.76 -2.81
CA TYR A 193 6.06 -3.83 -1.38
C TYR A 193 6.49 -2.45 -0.89
N LEU A 194 5.55 -1.71 -0.30
CA LEU A 194 5.81 -0.45 0.37
C LEU A 194 6.27 -0.70 1.80
N THR A 195 7.46 -0.19 2.16
CA THR A 195 7.83 -0.07 3.58
C THR A 195 7.70 1.38 4.03
N PHE A 196 6.76 1.62 4.95
CA PHE A 196 6.52 2.90 5.59
C PHE A 196 7.44 3.10 6.79
N PHE A 197 8.00 4.29 6.90
CA PHE A 197 8.86 4.74 7.99
C PHE A 197 8.33 6.06 8.55
N ALA A 198 8.42 6.21 9.85
CA ALA A 198 8.29 7.52 10.48
C ALA A 198 9.35 7.64 11.56
N ARG A 199 9.94 8.83 11.69
CA ARG A 199 10.87 9.17 12.75
C ARG A 199 10.48 10.52 13.32
N THR A 200 10.51 10.63 14.64
CA THR A 200 10.31 11.90 15.32
C THR A 200 11.65 12.52 15.68
N MET A 201 11.78 13.84 15.58
CA MET A 201 12.93 14.59 16.06
C MET A 201 12.64 15.19 17.46
N PRO A 202 13.59 15.15 18.40
CA PRO A 202 13.54 15.93 19.63
C PRO A 202 13.48 17.45 19.38
N PRO A 203 12.96 18.27 20.32
CA PRO A 203 12.83 19.72 20.12
C PRO A 203 14.13 20.46 19.77
N ALA A 204 15.27 20.01 20.31
CA ALA A 204 16.58 20.63 20.11
C ALA A 204 17.43 19.94 19.03
N ALA A 205 16.87 18.96 18.32
CA ALA A 205 17.62 18.21 17.30
C ALA A 205 17.69 18.99 15.98
N ASP A 206 18.81 18.81 15.26
CA ASP A 206 18.98 19.33 13.92
C ASP A 206 18.16 18.52 12.91
N ARG A 207 17.34 19.22 12.11
CA ARG A 207 16.44 18.59 11.13
C ARG A 207 17.21 17.76 10.10
N ASP A 208 18.33 18.25 9.58
CA ASP A 208 19.07 17.62 8.49
C ASP A 208 19.86 16.41 8.99
N VAL A 209 20.33 16.44 10.23
CA VAL A 209 20.91 15.27 10.91
C VAL A 209 19.84 14.19 11.09
N GLU A 210 18.66 14.53 11.63
CA GLU A 210 17.57 13.57 11.84
C GLU A 210 17.01 13.01 10.51
N ALA A 211 16.96 13.84 9.48
CA ALA A 211 16.63 13.43 8.13
C ALA A 211 17.66 12.43 7.58
N SER A 212 18.96 12.68 7.76
CA SER A 212 20.03 11.78 7.32
C SER A 212 20.01 10.44 8.05
N LEU A 213 19.69 10.44 9.35
CA LEU A 213 19.49 9.23 10.14
C LEU A 213 18.28 8.43 9.65
N LEU A 214 17.15 9.09 9.40
CA LEU A 214 15.97 8.45 8.81
C LEU A 214 16.29 7.86 7.44
N TYR A 215 16.96 8.61 6.56
CA TYR A 215 17.35 8.15 5.23
C TYR A 215 18.22 6.88 5.30
N THR A 216 19.26 6.91 6.14
CA THR A 216 20.18 5.77 6.32
C THR A 216 19.43 4.54 6.83
N TYR A 217 18.56 4.72 7.83
CA TYR A 217 17.74 3.64 8.35
C TYR A 217 16.75 3.10 7.31
N MET A 218 16.09 3.98 6.55
CA MET A 218 15.18 3.60 5.46
C MET A 218 15.88 2.77 4.40
N LEU A 219 17.01 3.24 3.89
CA LEU A 219 17.79 2.57 2.85
C LEU A 219 18.17 1.16 3.28
N THR A 220 18.76 1.07 4.47
CA THR A 220 19.27 -0.17 5.04
C THR A 220 18.12 -1.13 5.36
N LYS A 221 17.04 -0.64 5.97
CA LYS A 221 15.90 -1.47 6.38
C LYS A 221 15.07 -1.91 5.18
N LYS A 222 14.88 -1.06 4.17
CA LYS A 222 14.27 -1.39 2.86
C LYS A 222 15.03 -2.54 2.20
N HIS A 223 16.36 -2.42 2.10
CA HIS A 223 17.22 -3.50 1.61
C HIS A 223 17.04 -4.75 2.45
N GLN A 224 17.10 -4.62 3.78
CA GLN A 224 16.95 -5.73 4.71
C GLN A 224 15.63 -6.49 4.47
N VAL A 225 14.47 -5.81 4.43
CA VAL A 225 13.17 -6.45 4.21
C VAL A 225 12.89 -6.81 2.75
N GLY A 226 13.75 -6.37 1.81
CA GLY A 226 13.62 -6.66 0.39
C GLY A 226 12.47 -5.92 -0.29
N SER A 227 12.03 -4.78 0.24
CA SER A 227 10.93 -4.03 -0.36
C SER A 227 11.35 -3.24 -1.59
N ASP A 228 10.46 -3.14 -2.59
CA ASP A 228 10.73 -2.44 -3.85
C ASP A 228 10.63 -0.92 -3.70
N ARG A 229 9.92 -0.44 -2.69
CA ARG A 229 9.84 0.98 -2.36
C ARG A 229 9.77 1.22 -0.87
N SER A 230 10.12 2.43 -0.46
CA SER A 230 9.90 2.91 0.89
C SER A 230 9.47 4.37 0.90
N PHE A 231 8.72 4.73 1.94
CA PHE A 231 8.28 6.09 2.18
C PHE A 231 8.57 6.45 3.64
N GLY A 232 9.09 7.65 3.87
CA GLY A 232 9.52 8.12 5.18
C GLY A 232 8.93 9.48 5.54
N LEU A 233 8.51 9.61 6.79
CA LEU A 233 8.12 10.87 7.41
C LEU A 233 9.11 11.26 8.51
N LEU A 234 9.60 12.49 8.48
CA LEU A 234 10.24 13.13 9.63
C LEU A 234 9.20 14.02 10.32
N LEU A 235 8.99 13.83 11.61
CA LEU A 235 7.96 14.48 12.41
C LEU A 235 8.60 15.28 13.52
N ASN A 236 8.14 16.50 13.77
CA ASN A 236 8.52 17.24 14.98
C ASN A 236 7.77 16.70 16.22
N PRO A 237 8.10 17.16 17.44
CA PRO A 237 7.44 16.72 18.66
C PRO A 237 5.93 16.94 18.66
N ARG A 238 5.42 17.94 17.92
CA ARG A 238 3.98 18.22 17.78
C ARG A 238 3.30 17.44 16.66
N GLY A 239 3.99 16.46 16.07
CA GLY A 239 3.48 15.62 14.99
C GLY A 239 3.38 16.31 13.62
N ARG A 240 3.95 17.51 13.43
CA ARG A 240 4.00 18.12 12.09
C ARG A 240 5.08 17.46 11.23
N ILE A 241 4.79 17.28 9.95
CA ILE A 241 5.72 16.68 8.99
C ILE A 241 6.74 17.74 8.55
N GLU A 242 8.00 17.53 8.93
CA GLU A 242 9.13 18.40 8.60
C GLU A 242 9.81 18.00 7.28
N ALA A 243 9.81 16.69 6.97
CA ALA A 243 10.37 16.18 5.72
C ALA A 243 9.68 14.89 5.28
N THR A 244 9.72 14.64 3.97
CA THR A 244 9.25 13.40 3.34
C THR A 244 10.35 12.80 2.48
N MET A 245 10.49 11.49 2.51
CA MET A 245 11.48 10.76 1.70
C MET A 245 10.79 9.62 0.96
N TYR A 246 11.22 9.39 -0.28
CA TYR A 246 10.71 8.29 -1.09
C TYR A 246 11.85 7.61 -1.83
N MET A 247 11.91 6.29 -1.72
CA MET A 247 12.88 5.46 -2.42
C MET A 247 12.13 4.46 -3.29
N ASN A 248 12.43 4.45 -4.59
CA ASN A 248 11.78 3.58 -5.57
C ASN A 248 12.84 2.93 -6.45
N HIS A 249 13.57 1.99 -5.86
CA HIS A 249 14.57 1.19 -6.56
C HIS A 249 14.35 -0.27 -6.15
N PRO A 250 14.48 -1.25 -7.05
CA PRO A 250 14.31 -2.65 -6.69
C PRO A 250 15.28 -3.06 -5.57
N SER A 251 14.86 -4.06 -4.78
CA SER A 251 15.78 -4.73 -3.88
C SER A 251 16.72 -5.62 -4.69
N GLY A 252 18.00 -5.60 -4.35
CA GLY A 252 19.04 -6.45 -4.92
C GLY A 252 20.03 -6.83 -3.82
N ASP A 253 20.94 -7.76 -4.12
CA ASP A 253 22.02 -8.09 -3.20
C ASP A 253 23.04 -6.93 -3.16
N ASP A 254 23.38 -6.48 -1.95
CA ASP A 254 24.25 -5.33 -1.71
C ASP A 254 24.99 -5.57 -0.39
N GLU A 255 26.27 -5.95 -0.50
CA GLU A 255 27.10 -6.31 0.65
C GLU A 255 27.36 -5.11 1.57
N ALA A 256 27.46 -3.90 1.01
CA ALA A 256 27.67 -2.67 1.77
C ALA A 256 26.44 -2.33 2.62
N LEU A 257 25.23 -2.48 2.06
CA LEU A 257 24.00 -2.30 2.84
C LEU A 257 23.80 -3.42 3.88
N ASP A 258 24.23 -4.64 3.59
CA ASP A 258 24.23 -5.74 4.55
C ASP A 258 25.20 -5.48 5.73
N GLU A 259 26.37 -4.88 5.47
CA GLU A 259 27.33 -4.46 6.48
C GLU A 259 26.82 -3.29 7.30
N LEU A 260 26.29 -2.25 6.64
CA LEU A 260 25.64 -1.12 7.30
C LEU A 260 24.50 -1.58 8.21
N GLY A 261 23.70 -2.55 7.75
CA GLY A 261 22.64 -3.17 8.57
C GLY A 261 23.16 -3.85 9.83
N ARG A 262 24.34 -4.47 9.78
CA ARG A 262 25.00 -5.03 10.98
C ARG A 262 25.53 -3.90 11.88
N ALA A 263 26.16 -2.89 11.29
CA ALA A 263 26.75 -1.76 12.02
C ALA A 263 25.70 -0.96 12.81
N ILE A 264 24.51 -0.71 12.24
CA ILE A 264 23.42 0.00 12.91
C ILE A 264 22.53 -0.94 13.77
N GLY A 265 22.91 -2.21 13.92
CA GLY A 265 22.24 -3.16 14.83
C GLY A 265 20.89 -3.71 14.35
N LEU A 266 20.63 -3.76 13.04
CA LEU A 266 19.37 -4.32 12.54
C LEU A 266 19.27 -5.82 12.80
N LYS A 267 18.31 -6.22 13.63
CA LYS A 267 17.95 -7.62 13.83
C LYS A 267 17.19 -8.15 12.61
N ARG A 268 17.55 -9.36 12.14
CA ARG A 268 16.80 -10.05 11.08
C ARG A 268 15.44 -10.49 11.62
N THR A 269 14.38 -10.13 10.92
CA THR A 269 13.00 -10.45 11.30
C THR A 269 12.44 -11.69 10.59
N TRP A 270 13.07 -12.14 9.50
CA TRP A 270 12.69 -13.37 8.78
C TRP A 270 13.70 -14.49 9.02
N LYS A 271 13.21 -15.74 8.98
CA LYS A 271 14.06 -16.94 9.04
C LYS A 271 14.57 -17.23 7.62
N LYS A 272 15.88 -17.46 7.45
CA LYS A 272 16.37 -18.05 6.19
C LYS A 272 15.64 -19.37 5.96
N PRO A 273 15.16 -19.67 4.74
CA PRO A 273 14.63 -21.00 4.44
C PRO A 273 15.69 -22.03 4.83
N LYS A 274 15.31 -23.02 5.65
CA LYS A 274 16.22 -24.11 6.00
C LYS A 274 16.60 -24.78 4.68
N ARG A 275 17.90 -24.83 4.35
CA ARG A 275 18.38 -25.65 3.24
C ARG A 275 17.75 -27.03 3.40
N PRO A 276 17.11 -27.60 2.37
CA PRO A 276 16.54 -28.94 2.48
C PRO A 276 17.64 -29.88 2.97
N PRO A 277 17.38 -30.74 3.97
CA PRO A 277 18.39 -31.62 4.50
C PRO A 277 18.97 -32.44 3.34
N ALA A 278 20.30 -32.44 3.22
CA ALA A 278 20.98 -33.23 2.21
C ALA A 278 20.44 -34.66 2.29
N LEU A 279 19.86 -35.16 1.19
CA LEU A 279 19.31 -36.52 1.13
C LEU A 279 20.37 -37.47 1.66
N SER A 280 20.06 -38.15 2.78
CA SER A 280 21.01 -39.08 3.40
C SER A 280 21.45 -40.12 2.36
N LYS A 281 22.72 -40.53 2.42
CA LYS A 281 23.32 -41.49 1.46
C LYS A 281 22.45 -42.75 1.26
N LYS A 282 21.64 -43.14 2.26
CA LYS A 282 20.65 -44.24 2.18
C LYS A 282 19.53 -43.99 1.15
N LYS A 283 18.95 -42.78 1.07
CA LYS A 283 17.92 -42.46 0.06
C LYS A 283 18.50 -42.35 -1.36
N ARG A 284 19.76 -41.93 -1.48
CA ARG A 284 20.46 -41.81 -2.77
C ARG A 284 20.76 -43.18 -3.41
N LYS A 285 21.05 -44.22 -2.60
CA LYS A 285 21.20 -45.61 -3.08
C LYS A 285 19.88 -46.23 -3.57
N ARG A 286 18.75 -45.89 -2.95
CA ARG A 286 17.43 -46.45 -3.31
C ARG A 286 16.89 -45.88 -4.63
N ARG A 287 17.27 -44.66 -4.98
CA ARG A 287 16.90 -43.99 -6.23
C ARG A 287 17.78 -44.35 -7.44
N ARG A 288 18.90 -45.05 -7.21
CA ARG A 288 19.78 -45.60 -8.26
C ARG A 288 19.50 -47.08 -8.57
N ARG A 289 18.54 -47.70 -7.88
CA ARG A 289 18.09 -49.09 -8.06
C ARG A 289 16.66 -49.18 -8.61
N ARG A 290 16.11 -48.05 -9.06
CA ARG A 290 14.89 -47.98 -9.86
C ARG A 290 15.28 -47.42 -11.23
#